data_AF-A0A9D3NF26-F1
#
_entry.id   AF-A0A9D3NF26-F1
#
_cell.length_a   1.000
_cell.length_b   1.000
_cell.length_c   1.000
_cell.angle_alpha   90.00
_cell.angle_beta   90.00
_cell.angle_gamma   90.00
#
_symmetry.space_group_name_H-M   'P 1'
#
loop_
_entity.id
_entity.type
_entity.pdbx_description
1 polymer ?
#
loop_
_entity_poly.entity_id
_entity_poly.type
_entity_poly.pdbx_seq_one_letter_code
_entity_poly.pdbx_strand_id
1 'polypeptide(L)'
;MSTCEACGKTERHGVTLHRFPQEEEQLQHWISSMPTAAGLRPSESALLCSDHFTSDCFHASGRLHSYAVPSVFESTEETSATSPETSEHEMCDGCEKRLHLIKKSYKLKLLSAQLKAKKYEKELSEQSHRVTKLQRKVIVLQTALKVISMKRRQESSSKDRQVDAKLP
;
A
#
# COMPACT_ATOMS: atom_id res chain seq x y z
N MET A 1 -40.14 6.32 10.68
CA MET A 1 -39.24 5.15 10.74
C MET A 1 -38.06 5.45 9.85
N SER A 2 -36.84 5.18 10.30
CA SER A 2 -35.63 5.39 9.51
C SER A 2 -35.58 4.42 8.33
N THR A 3 -35.38 4.93 7.12
CA THR A 3 -35.36 4.16 5.87
C THR A 3 -34.08 4.51 5.10
N CYS A 4 -33.60 3.57 4.28
CA CYS A 4 -32.48 3.79 3.38
C CYS A 4 -32.88 4.72 2.24
N GLU A 5 -32.10 5.77 2.01
CA GLU A 5 -32.34 6.77 0.96
C GLU A 5 -32.23 6.14 -0.45
N ALA A 6 -31.35 5.15 -0.62
CA ALA A 6 -31.07 4.56 -1.92
C ALA A 6 -32.02 3.42 -2.31
N CYS A 7 -32.55 2.64 -1.35
CA CYS A 7 -33.34 1.45 -1.65
C CYS A 7 -34.60 1.28 -0.77
N GLY A 8 -34.89 2.21 0.14
CA GLY A 8 -36.07 2.17 1.01
C GLY A 8 -36.05 1.11 2.11
N LYS A 9 -35.03 0.24 2.18
CA LYS A 9 -34.91 -0.78 3.23
C LYS A 9 -34.87 -0.16 4.62
N THR A 10 -35.40 -0.90 5.57
CA THR A 10 -35.38 -0.57 7.01
C THR A 10 -34.70 -1.69 7.78
N GLU A 11 -34.43 -1.49 9.07
CA GLU A 11 -33.87 -2.53 9.95
C GLU A 11 -34.69 -3.83 9.98
N ARG A 12 -35.99 -3.76 9.64
CA ARG A 12 -36.86 -4.96 9.50
C ARG A 12 -36.43 -5.91 8.38
N HIS A 13 -35.61 -5.41 7.45
CA HIS A 13 -35.05 -6.19 6.34
C HIS A 13 -33.70 -6.83 6.72
N GLY A 14 -33.28 -6.76 7.99
CA GLY A 14 -32.02 -7.34 8.47
C GLY A 14 -30.77 -6.52 8.13
N VAL A 15 -30.94 -5.29 7.66
CA VAL A 15 -29.85 -4.37 7.32
C VAL A 15 -29.59 -3.37 8.45
N THR A 16 -28.35 -2.89 8.58
CA THR A 16 -28.03 -1.76 9.48
C THR A 16 -28.06 -0.46 8.70
N LEU A 17 -28.58 0.61 9.34
CA LEU A 17 -28.65 1.94 8.73
C LEU A 17 -27.50 2.81 9.23
N HIS A 18 -26.77 3.40 8.29
CA HIS A 18 -25.60 4.23 8.54
C HIS A 18 -25.86 5.67 8.10
N ARG A 19 -25.52 6.62 8.98
CA ARG A 19 -25.61 8.06 8.70
C ARG A 19 -24.53 8.48 7.72
N PHE A 20 -24.85 9.52 6.96
CA PHE A 20 -23.87 10.17 6.11
C PHE A 20 -22.71 10.76 6.95
N PRO A 21 -21.49 10.79 6.40
CA PRO A 21 -20.34 11.43 7.04
C PRO A 21 -20.60 12.91 7.29
N GLN A 22 -20.06 13.43 8.39
CA GLN A 22 -20.08 14.87 8.68
C GLN A 22 -18.97 15.63 7.94
N GLU A 23 -17.90 14.93 7.55
CA GLU A 23 -16.84 15.50 6.74
C GLU A 23 -17.33 15.74 5.32
N GLU A 24 -17.19 16.98 4.84
CA GLU A 24 -17.68 17.41 3.53
C GLU A 24 -17.05 16.60 2.38
N GLU A 25 -15.74 16.33 2.42
CA GLU A 25 -15.06 15.57 1.37
C GLU A 25 -15.62 14.15 1.22
N GLN A 26 -15.79 13.46 2.35
CA GLN A 26 -16.36 12.10 2.36
C GLN A 26 -17.85 12.10 2.01
N LEU A 27 -18.59 13.13 2.42
CA LEU A 27 -19.99 13.33 2.03
C LEU A 27 -20.13 13.48 0.51
N GLN A 28 -19.27 14.29 -0.12
CA GLN A 28 -19.25 14.45 -1.58
C GLN A 28 -18.94 13.14 -2.31
N HIS A 29 -18.03 12.33 -1.76
CA HIS A 29 -17.76 10.99 -2.29
C HIS A 29 -18.99 10.08 -2.22
N TRP A 30 -19.70 10.07 -1.09
CA TRP A 30 -20.93 9.28 -0.96
C TRP A 30 -22.03 9.72 -1.93
N ILE A 31 -22.24 11.03 -2.06
CA ILE A 31 -23.24 11.59 -3.00
C ILE A 31 -22.89 11.23 -4.44
N SER A 32 -21.61 11.33 -4.81
CA SER A 32 -21.14 11.04 -6.16
C SER A 32 -21.27 9.57 -6.53
N SER A 33 -21.19 8.67 -5.55
CA SER A 33 -21.32 7.23 -5.76
C SER A 33 -22.78 6.77 -5.86
N MET A 34 -23.75 7.57 -5.44
CA MET A 34 -25.16 7.20 -5.54
C MET A 34 -25.67 7.30 -7.00
N PRO A 35 -26.50 6.35 -7.47
CA PRO A 35 -27.05 6.37 -8.84
C PRO A 35 -27.86 7.64 -9.16
N THR A 36 -28.50 8.21 -8.15
CA THR A 36 -29.36 9.40 -8.25
C THR A 36 -28.60 10.69 -7.91
N ALA A 37 -27.31 10.79 -8.24
CA ALA A 37 -26.49 11.96 -7.91
C ALA A 37 -26.98 13.29 -8.56
N ALA A 38 -27.90 13.23 -9.54
CA ALA A 38 -28.52 14.40 -10.13
C ALA A 38 -29.57 15.03 -9.20
N GLY A 39 -29.11 15.77 -8.18
CA GLY A 39 -29.95 16.67 -7.38
C GLY A 39 -30.26 16.23 -5.94
N LEU A 40 -29.70 15.12 -5.46
CA LEU A 40 -29.82 14.74 -4.05
C LEU A 40 -29.03 15.70 -3.16
N ARG A 41 -29.74 16.51 -2.39
CA ARG A 41 -29.24 17.09 -1.14
C ARG A 41 -29.60 16.13 -0.02
N PRO A 42 -28.68 15.24 0.43
CA PRO A 42 -28.99 14.39 1.56
C PRO A 42 -29.35 15.28 2.74
N SER A 43 -30.58 15.11 3.24
CA SER A 43 -30.98 15.69 4.52
C SER A 43 -30.05 15.14 5.61
N GLU A 44 -29.83 15.87 6.71
CA GLU A 44 -29.08 15.36 7.87
C GLU A 44 -29.67 14.05 8.43
N SER A 45 -30.90 13.73 8.05
CA SER A 45 -31.61 12.50 8.40
C SER A 45 -31.45 11.36 7.39
N ALA A 46 -30.76 11.57 6.27
CA ALA A 46 -30.54 10.55 5.25
C ALA A 46 -29.67 9.41 5.79
N LEU A 47 -29.99 8.19 5.37
CA LEU A 47 -29.33 6.96 5.82
C LEU A 47 -29.08 6.04 4.64
N LEU A 48 -27.97 5.31 4.66
CA LEU A 48 -27.70 4.21 3.73
C LEU A 48 -27.65 2.89 4.49
N CYS A 49 -28.23 1.84 3.90
CA CYS A 49 -28.16 0.52 4.48
C CYS A 49 -26.81 -0.17 4.22
N SER A 50 -26.48 -1.16 5.04
CA SER A 50 -25.24 -1.93 4.95
C SER A 50 -24.98 -2.56 3.59
N ASP A 51 -26.03 -2.91 2.83
CA ASP A 51 -25.91 -3.57 1.53
C ASP A 51 -25.21 -2.69 0.48
N HIS A 52 -25.16 -1.37 0.69
CA HIS A 52 -24.48 -0.45 -0.23
C HIS A 52 -22.96 -0.40 -0.02
N PHE A 53 -22.46 -1.09 1.01
CA PHE A 53 -21.05 -1.13 1.37
C PHE A 53 -20.55 -2.57 1.26
N THR A 54 -19.31 -2.71 0.80
CA THR A 54 -18.63 -4.00 0.80
C THR A 54 -18.23 -4.40 2.22
N SER A 55 -18.06 -5.70 2.49
CA SER A 55 -17.80 -6.20 3.85
C SER A 55 -16.50 -5.67 4.49
N ASP A 56 -15.53 -5.28 3.67
CA ASP A 56 -14.25 -4.67 4.07
C ASP A 56 -14.38 -3.21 4.53
N CYS A 57 -15.52 -2.55 4.27
CA CYS A 57 -15.82 -1.22 4.78
C CYS A 57 -16.18 -1.21 6.27
N PHE A 58 -16.39 -2.39 6.88
CA PHE A 58 -16.83 -2.53 8.26
C PHE A 58 -15.70 -2.99 9.18
N HIS A 59 -15.65 -2.42 10.37
CA HIS A 59 -14.88 -2.95 11.48
C HIS A 59 -15.54 -4.22 12.04
N ALA A 60 -14.78 -5.03 12.78
CA ALA A 60 -15.30 -6.17 13.52
C ALA A 60 -16.42 -5.80 14.52
N SER A 61 -16.52 -4.51 14.90
CA SER A 61 -17.59 -3.98 15.75
C SER A 61 -18.89 -3.64 15.00
N GLY A 62 -18.94 -3.83 13.68
CA GLY A 62 -20.09 -3.45 12.83
C GLY A 62 -20.16 -1.95 12.50
N ARG A 63 -19.14 -1.16 12.86
CA ARG A 63 -19.05 0.26 12.51
C ARG A 63 -18.33 0.45 11.17
N LEU A 64 -18.88 1.34 10.35
CA LEU A 64 -18.30 1.70 9.06
C LEU A 64 -16.99 2.49 9.23
N HIS A 65 -16.01 2.24 8.37
CA HIS A 65 -14.76 2.98 8.38
C HIS A 65 -14.94 4.42 7.90
N SER A 66 -14.12 5.35 8.40
CA SER A 66 -14.09 6.74 7.93
C SER A 66 -13.81 6.90 6.43
N TYR A 67 -13.06 5.97 5.80
CA TYR A 67 -12.77 6.01 4.36
C TYR A 67 -13.81 5.27 3.53
N ALA A 68 -14.77 4.58 4.15
CA ALA A 68 -15.72 3.76 3.43
C ALA A 68 -16.61 4.63 2.55
N VAL A 69 -16.82 4.20 1.31
CA VAL A 69 -17.69 4.85 0.33
C VAL A 69 -18.68 3.80 -0.18
N PRO A 70 -19.97 4.12 -0.29
CA PRO A 70 -20.94 3.18 -0.84
C PRO A 70 -20.57 2.88 -2.30
N SER A 71 -20.51 1.60 -2.64
CA SER A 71 -20.06 1.14 -3.97
C SER A 71 -20.98 0.08 -4.57
N VAL A 72 -21.92 -0.47 -3.79
CA VAL A 72 -22.80 -1.56 -4.22
C VAL A 72 -24.19 -0.97 -4.44
N PHE A 73 -24.47 -0.62 -5.69
CA PHE A 73 -25.81 -0.26 -6.11
C PHE A 73 -26.23 -1.30 -7.14
N GLU A 74 -27.32 -2.00 -6.86
CA GLU A 74 -27.90 -2.94 -7.80
C GLU A 74 -28.52 -2.13 -8.93
N SER A 75 -27.75 -1.93 -10.00
CA SER A 75 -28.33 -1.52 -11.28
C SER A 75 -29.33 -2.60 -11.65
N THR A 76 -30.60 -2.27 -11.76
CA THR A 76 -31.59 -3.12 -12.41
C THR A 76 -31.19 -3.30 -13.87
N GLU A 77 -30.27 -4.23 -14.10
CA GLU A 77 -29.87 -4.80 -15.37
C GLU A 77 -30.16 -6.30 -15.27
N GLU A 78 -31.42 -6.64 -15.02
CA GLU A 78 -31.93 -7.97 -15.33
C GLU A 78 -32.51 -7.91 -16.74
N THR A 79 -31.69 -8.17 -17.76
CA THR A 79 -32.08 -8.94 -18.95
C THR A 79 -30.86 -9.25 -19.82
N SER A 80 -30.57 -10.55 -19.92
CA SER A 80 -30.09 -11.28 -21.11
C SER A 80 -28.93 -10.71 -21.93
N ALA A 81 -27.92 -11.55 -22.13
CA ALA A 81 -26.97 -11.49 -23.25
C ALA A 81 -27.61 -10.96 -24.55
N THR A 82 -27.36 -9.69 -24.89
CA THR A 82 -27.38 -9.07 -26.23
C THR A 82 -26.85 -7.63 -26.09
N SER A 83 -25.68 -7.35 -26.66
CA SER A 83 -25.31 -5.99 -27.12
C SER A 83 -26.25 -5.61 -28.28
N PRO A 84 -26.62 -4.33 -28.57
CA PRO A 84 -26.05 -3.02 -28.19
C PRO A 84 -27.11 -2.08 -27.56
N GLU A 85 -26.77 -0.96 -26.91
CA GLU A 85 -26.64 0.35 -27.55
C GLU A 85 -25.84 1.32 -26.68
N THR A 86 -24.85 1.91 -27.34
CA THR A 86 -24.06 3.06 -26.91
C THR A 86 -24.97 4.27 -26.71
N SER A 87 -25.27 4.61 -25.45
CA SER A 87 -25.54 6.00 -25.09
C SER A 87 -24.21 6.73 -25.16
N GLU A 88 -23.94 7.32 -26.33
CA GLU A 88 -22.86 8.27 -26.56
C GLU A 88 -23.15 9.54 -25.77
N HIS A 89 -23.04 9.48 -24.44
CA HIS A 89 -22.79 10.70 -23.70
C HIS A 89 -21.36 11.09 -24.01
N GLU A 90 -21.18 11.81 -25.13
CA GLU A 90 -19.89 12.35 -25.53
C GLU A 90 -19.29 13.08 -24.34
N MET A 91 -18.27 12.45 -23.77
CA MET A 91 -17.52 12.99 -22.65
C MET A 91 -17.04 14.36 -23.10
N CYS A 92 -17.46 15.43 -22.42
CA CYS A 92 -17.10 16.80 -22.79
C CYS A 92 -15.60 16.86 -23.13
N ASP A 93 -15.25 17.40 -24.31
CA ASP A 93 -13.87 17.42 -24.84
C ASP A 93 -12.84 17.97 -23.83
N GLY A 94 -13.27 18.87 -22.93
CA GLY A 94 -12.46 19.34 -21.81
C GLY A 94 -12.17 18.30 -20.71
N CYS A 95 -13.11 17.41 -20.41
CA CYS A 95 -12.96 16.33 -19.43
C CYS A 95 -12.07 15.20 -19.95
N GLU A 96 -12.16 14.84 -21.24
CA GLU A 96 -11.28 13.82 -21.83
C GLU A 96 -9.81 14.26 -21.81
N LYS A 97 -9.56 15.51 -22.23
CA LYS A 97 -8.22 16.11 -22.17
C LYS A 97 -7.69 16.19 -20.74
N ARG A 98 -8.55 16.55 -19.78
CA ARG A 98 -8.20 16.59 -18.34
C ARG A 98 -7.82 15.20 -17.84
N LEU A 99 -8.61 14.17 -18.13
CA LEU A 99 -8.33 12.80 -17.72
C LEU A 99 -7.04 12.27 -18.36
N HIS A 100 -6.82 12.57 -19.65
CA HIS A 100 -5.58 12.22 -20.35
C HIS A 100 -4.36 12.88 -19.69
N LEU A 101 -4.46 14.16 -19.32
CA LEU A 101 -3.38 14.89 -18.64
C LEU A 101 -3.11 14.32 -17.24
N ILE A 102 -4.15 13.98 -16.48
CA ILE A 102 -4.01 13.33 -15.17
C ILE A 102 -3.29 11.99 -15.33
N LYS A 103 -3.73 11.14 -16.26
CA LYS A 103 -3.09 9.84 -16.58
C LYS A 103 -1.62 10.03 -16.97
N LYS A 104 -1.31 11.01 -17.83
CA LYS A 104 0.07 11.31 -18.24
C LYS A 104 0.93 11.80 -17.07
N SER A 105 0.38 12.67 -16.22
CA SER A 105 1.08 13.19 -15.03
C SER A 105 1.41 12.07 -14.04
N TYR A 106 0.46 11.15 -13.82
CA TYR A 106 0.66 9.99 -12.96
C TYR A 106 1.72 9.05 -13.54
N LYS A 107 1.61 8.73 -14.84
CA LYS A 107 2.61 7.90 -15.54
C LYS A 107 4.01 8.49 -15.44
N LEU A 108 4.14 9.82 -15.57
CA LEU A 108 5.43 10.49 -15.43
C LEU A 108 5.98 10.41 -14.00
N LYS A 109 5.14 10.66 -12.99
CA LYS A 109 5.51 10.51 -11.57
C LYS A 109 5.98 9.08 -11.28
N LEU A 110 5.24 8.08 -11.74
CA LEU A 110 5.58 6.66 -11.57
C LEU A 110 6.93 6.32 -12.20
N LEU A 111 7.17 6.74 -13.44
CA LEU A 111 8.46 6.53 -14.11
C LEU A 111 9.61 7.21 -13.37
N SER A 112 9.40 8.44 -12.89
CA SER A 112 10.41 9.17 -12.12
C SER A 112 10.76 8.45 -10.80
N ALA A 113 9.77 7.87 -10.12
CA ALA A 113 9.97 7.10 -8.90
C ALA A 113 10.71 5.79 -9.18
N GLN A 114 10.36 5.08 -10.26
CA GLN A 114 11.06 3.88 -10.69
C GLN A 114 12.53 4.14 -11.03
N LEU A 115 12.83 5.25 -11.72
CA LEU A 115 14.21 5.63 -12.02
C LEU A 115 15.01 5.96 -10.74
N LYS A 116 14.39 6.66 -9.78
CA LYS A 116 15.01 6.91 -8.47
C LYS A 116 15.30 5.60 -7.73
N ALA A 117 14.35 4.66 -7.70
CA ALA A 117 14.52 3.36 -7.09
C ALA A 117 15.71 2.60 -7.71
N LYS A 118 15.77 2.51 -9.06
CA LYS A 118 16.89 1.89 -9.76
C LYS A 118 18.24 2.56 -9.46
N LYS A 119 18.26 3.88 -9.32
CA LYS A 119 19.47 4.62 -8.94
C LYS A 119 19.93 4.23 -7.52
N TYR A 120 19.01 4.17 -6.57
CA TYR A 120 19.32 3.75 -5.20
C TYR A 120 19.77 2.30 -5.12
N GLU A 121 19.15 1.38 -5.87
CA GLU A 121 19.57 -0.02 -5.96
C GLU A 121 21.00 -0.14 -6.48
N LYS A 122 21.35 0.63 -7.52
CA LYS A 122 22.71 0.66 -8.07
C LYS A 122 23.72 1.16 -7.03
N GLU A 123 23.43 2.29 -6.37
CA GLU A 123 24.30 2.83 -5.32
C GLU A 123 24.48 1.82 -4.17
N LEU A 124 23.39 1.19 -3.72
CA LEU A 124 23.44 0.16 -2.68
C LEU A 124 24.32 -1.04 -3.09
N SER A 125 24.20 -1.49 -4.35
CA SER A 125 25.05 -2.55 -4.90
C SER A 125 26.53 -2.14 -4.93
N GLU A 126 26.84 -0.90 -5.31
CA GLU A 126 28.22 -0.39 -5.32
C GLU A 126 28.81 -0.33 -3.90
N GLN A 127 28.05 0.18 -2.93
CA GLN A 127 28.46 0.21 -1.53
C GLN A 127 28.64 -1.20 -0.96
N SER A 128 27.72 -2.11 -1.24
CA SER A 128 27.82 -3.52 -0.84
C SER A 128 29.11 -4.17 -1.38
N HIS A 129 29.45 -3.91 -2.64
CA HIS A 129 30.69 -4.41 -3.24
C HIS A 129 31.94 -3.84 -2.55
N ARG A 130 31.94 -2.53 -2.22
CA ARG A 130 33.04 -1.89 -1.46
C ARG A 130 33.20 -2.51 -0.08
N VAL A 131 32.11 -2.67 0.66
CA VAL A 131 32.09 -3.31 1.99
C VAL A 131 32.62 -4.74 1.91
N THR A 132 32.14 -5.53 0.95
CA THR A 132 32.60 -6.92 0.75
C THR A 132 34.11 -6.97 0.49
N LYS A 133 34.66 -6.05 -0.31
CA LYS A 133 36.10 -5.96 -0.57
C LYS A 133 36.88 -5.63 0.71
N LEU A 134 36.39 -4.71 1.54
CA LEU A 134 37.01 -4.38 2.82
C LEU A 134 36.91 -5.54 3.82
N GLN A 135 35.76 -6.21 3.90
CA GLN A 135 35.57 -7.40 4.74
C GLN A 135 36.57 -8.50 4.39
N ARG A 136 36.80 -8.78 3.11
CA ARG A 136 37.84 -9.73 2.66
C ARG A 136 39.23 -9.34 3.13
N LYS A 137 39.60 -8.06 3.04
CA LYS A 137 40.89 -7.56 3.55
C LYS A 137 41.02 -7.74 5.07
N VAL A 138 39.96 -7.43 5.81
CA VAL A 138 39.93 -7.62 7.28
C VAL A 138 40.14 -9.09 7.64
N ILE A 139 39.48 -10.03 6.94
CA ILE A 139 39.66 -11.47 7.16
C ILE A 139 41.11 -11.89 6.94
N VAL A 140 41.76 -11.42 5.87
CA VAL A 140 43.18 -11.72 5.59
C VAL A 140 44.07 -11.18 6.70
N LEU A 141 43.88 -9.92 7.12
CA LEU A 141 44.67 -9.31 8.19
C LEU A 141 44.45 -10.03 9.53
N GLN A 142 43.21 -10.35 9.88
CA GLN A 142 42.89 -11.13 11.08
C GLN A 142 43.56 -12.49 11.07
N THR A 143 43.61 -13.17 9.91
CA THR A 143 44.27 -14.46 9.75
C THR A 143 45.79 -14.33 9.93
N ALA A 144 46.41 -13.31 9.32
CA ALA A 144 47.84 -13.05 9.47
C ALA A 144 48.21 -12.75 10.94
N LEU A 145 47.42 -11.93 11.63
CA LEU A 145 47.60 -11.64 13.05
C LEU A 145 47.51 -12.89 13.92
N LYS A 146 46.56 -13.79 13.63
CA LYS A 146 46.45 -15.10 14.32
C LYS A 146 47.72 -15.92 14.11
N VAL A 147 48.23 -16.03 12.87
CA VAL A 147 49.47 -16.77 12.58
C VAL A 147 50.67 -16.20 13.32
N ILE A 148 50.85 -14.87 13.32
CA ILE A 148 51.93 -14.20 14.04
C ILE A 148 51.83 -14.46 15.55
N SER A 149 50.61 -14.43 16.10
CA SER A 149 50.38 -14.75 17.52
C SER A 149 50.74 -16.21 17.83
N MET A 150 50.34 -17.16 16.99
CA MET A 150 50.68 -18.58 17.15
C MET A 150 52.19 -18.83 17.07
N LYS A 151 52.88 -18.21 16.11
CA LYS A 151 54.34 -18.32 15.98
C LYS A 151 55.06 -17.79 17.22
N ARG A 152 54.62 -16.64 17.76
CA ARG A 152 55.16 -16.11 19.03
C ARG A 152 54.99 -17.06 20.21
N ARG A 153 53.85 -17.76 20.31
CA ARG A 153 53.60 -18.76 21.37
C ARG A 153 54.47 -20.01 21.22
N GLN A 154 54.74 -20.46 19.98
CA GLN A 154 55.63 -21.58 19.72
C GLN A 154 57.09 -21.22 20.05
N GLU A 155 57.54 -20.02 19.70
CA GLU A 155 58.89 -19.54 20.01
C GLU A 155 59.12 -19.37 21.52
N SER A 156 58.13 -18.92 22.29
CA SER A 156 58.22 -18.88 23.76
C SER A 156 58.29 -20.28 24.35
N SER A 157 57.45 -21.21 23.89
CA SER A 157 57.45 -22.61 24.37
C SER A 157 58.74 -23.37 24.03
N SER A 158 59.35 -23.11 22.87
CA SER A 158 60.64 -23.71 22.50
C SER A 158 61.81 -23.14 23.31
N LYS A 159 61.76 -21.85 23.67
CA LYS A 159 62.78 -21.24 24.54
C LYS A 159 62.71 -21.80 25.95
N ASP A 160 61.53 -21.95 26.54
CA ASP A 160 61.37 -22.51 27.89
C ASP A 160 61.90 -23.96 27.98
N ARG A 161 61.57 -24.82 27.00
CA ARG A 161 62.10 -26.20 26.93
C ARG A 161 63.63 -26.29 26.80
N GLN A 162 64.27 -25.29 26.20
CA GLN A 162 65.72 -25.27 26.01
C GLN A 162 66.48 -24.80 27.27
N VAL A 163 65.80 -24.09 28.18
CA VAL A 163 66.35 -23.72 29.48
C VAL A 163 66.25 -24.87 30.48
N ASP A 164 65.14 -25.63 30.48
CA ASP A 164 64.96 -26.80 31.36
C ASP A 164 65.92 -27.97 31.03
N ALA A 165 66.30 -28.15 29.76
CA ALA A 165 67.23 -29.21 29.34
C ALA A 165 68.71 -28.93 29.68
N LYS A 166 69.01 -27.82 30.35
CA LYS A 166 70.38 -27.39 30.67
C LYS A 166 70.70 -27.32 32.17
N LEU A 167 69.85 -27.85 33.03
CA LEU A 167 70.16 -28.06 34.45
C LEU A 167 70.83 -29.45 34.66
N PRO A 168 71.96 -29.50 35.39
CA PRO A 168 72.72 -30.74 35.64
C PRO A 168 72.04 -31.70 36.63
#